data_AF-T0U3D1-F1
#
_entry.id   AF-T0U3D1-F1
#
_cell.length_a   1.000
_cell.length_b   1.000
_cell.length_c   1.000
_cell.angle_alpha   90.00
_cell.angle_beta   90.00
_cell.angle_gamma   90.00
#
_symmetry.space_group_name_H-M   'P 1'
#
loop_
_entity.id
_entity.type
_entity.pdbx_description
1 polymer ?
#
loop_
_entity_poly.entity_id
_entity_poly.type
_entity_poly.pdbx_seq_one_letter_code
_entity_poly.pdbx_strand_id
1 'polypeptide(L)'
;MGFRFHASNQDSSFYERGKCIISEMDGILDQYELFFKTGKIDPELLEIKSSIPSYATLKSFNEKKFIKLNNTSNNSALFSALFSDQSPLSFISSKIEHKTFFKHIKEGVKISDFDEYQIKQISILIEKNLIKLSNDLIEFTNFQEINILYELWKSGTYCLYYKDELTLNIVENLCERGYCEYSNKLFSDLEASYLSYILDDKKYGNGLRIRNKFSHGKYSYKSEEEHQKNYLELLQIVVFYVIRINDELEFYKSKLANI
;
A
#
# COMPACT_ATOMS: atom_id res chain seq x y z
N MET A 1 23.30 -15.91 12.93
CA MET A 1 23.55 -14.47 12.73
C MET A 1 22.22 -13.76 12.65
N GLY A 2 22.11 -12.53 13.15
CA GLY A 2 20.97 -11.64 12.90
C GLY A 2 21.22 -10.70 11.72
N PHE A 3 20.27 -9.80 11.47
CA PHE A 3 20.42 -8.72 10.48
C PHE A 3 21.61 -7.81 10.82
N ARG A 4 22.26 -7.28 9.79
CA ARG A 4 23.44 -6.41 9.86
C ARG A 4 23.23 -5.18 8.99
N PHE A 5 23.75 -4.06 9.49
CA PHE A 5 23.78 -2.77 8.81
C PHE A 5 25.04 -2.02 9.24
N HIS A 6 25.83 -1.57 8.28
CA HIS A 6 27.03 -0.77 8.52
C HIS A 6 26.75 0.71 8.24
N ALA A 7 26.60 1.49 9.32
CA ALA A 7 26.40 2.93 9.18
C ALA A 7 27.57 3.61 8.47
N SER A 8 27.27 4.57 7.59
CA SER A 8 28.27 5.42 6.96
C SER A 8 29.03 6.25 8.00
N ASN A 9 30.31 6.52 7.77
CA ASN A 9 31.11 7.40 8.62
C ASN A 9 30.48 8.81 8.69
N GLN A 10 30.40 9.36 9.91
CA GLN A 10 29.82 10.69 10.16
C GLN A 10 30.69 11.82 9.62
N ASP A 11 32.01 11.62 9.55
CA ASP A 11 32.98 12.60 9.06
C ASP A 11 33.07 12.67 7.53
N SER A 12 32.43 11.73 6.82
CA SER A 12 32.40 11.69 5.36
C SER A 12 31.40 12.69 4.77
N SER A 13 31.65 13.11 3.53
CA SER A 13 30.70 13.92 2.76
C SER A 13 29.36 13.18 2.59
N PHE A 14 28.26 13.91 2.44
CA PHE A 14 26.95 13.35 2.13
C PHE A 14 26.96 12.60 0.79
N TYR A 15 27.82 12.97 -0.16
CA TYR A 15 28.01 12.19 -1.37
C TYR A 15 28.54 10.77 -1.08
N GLU A 16 29.60 10.66 -0.28
CA GLU A 16 30.18 9.38 0.12
C GLU A 16 29.23 8.58 0.99
N ARG A 17 28.59 9.22 1.97
CA ARG A 17 27.57 8.60 2.83
C ARG A 17 26.38 8.08 2.01
N GLY A 18 25.96 8.82 0.99
CA GLY A 18 24.95 8.41 0.00
C GLY A 18 25.35 7.18 -0.80
N LYS A 19 26.62 7.05 -1.17
CA LYS A 19 27.13 5.82 -1.81
C LYS A 19 27.14 4.64 -0.84
N CYS A 20 27.59 4.82 0.39
CA CYS A 20 27.64 3.76 1.39
C CYS A 20 26.25 3.21 1.72
N ILE A 21 25.27 4.08 1.99
CA ILE A 21 23.93 3.65 2.43
C ILE A 21 23.20 2.82 1.36
N ILE A 22 23.47 3.04 0.07
CA ILE A 22 22.86 2.28 -1.02
C ILE A 22 23.24 0.79 -0.96
N SER A 23 24.53 0.50 -0.74
CA SER A 23 24.99 -0.89 -0.60
C SER A 23 24.33 -1.58 0.59
N GLU A 24 24.17 -0.87 1.70
CA GLU A 24 23.50 -1.40 2.88
C GLU A 24 21.99 -1.58 2.70
N MET A 25 21.33 -0.70 1.94
CA MET A 25 19.92 -0.86 1.58
C MET A 25 19.68 -2.13 0.78
N ASP A 26 20.51 -2.39 -0.23
CA ASP A 26 20.44 -3.62 -1.03
C ASP A 26 20.70 -4.84 -0.12
N GLY A 27 21.72 -4.76 0.74
CA GLY A 27 22.08 -5.80 1.70
C GLY A 27 20.98 -6.12 2.73
N ILE A 28 20.22 -5.13 3.22
CA ILE A 28 19.09 -5.36 4.13
C ILE A 28 18.02 -6.23 3.45
N LEU A 29 17.68 -5.92 2.20
CA LEU A 29 16.65 -6.67 1.46
C LEU A 29 17.13 -8.07 1.09
N ASP A 30 18.43 -8.23 0.82
CA ASP A 30 19.04 -9.55 0.59
C ASP A 30 18.97 -10.43 1.82
N GLN A 31 19.34 -9.88 2.98
CA GLN A 31 19.22 -10.54 4.27
C GLN A 31 17.78 -10.94 4.57
N TYR A 32 16.82 -10.05 4.30
CA TYR A 32 15.41 -10.34 4.51
C TYR A 32 14.92 -11.49 3.61
N GLU A 33 15.20 -11.43 2.30
CA GLU A 33 14.73 -12.46 1.38
C GLU A 33 15.34 -13.83 1.71
N LEU A 34 16.61 -13.87 2.10
CA LEU A 34 17.27 -15.10 2.51
C LEU A 34 16.67 -15.66 3.81
N PHE A 35 16.40 -14.78 4.78
CA PHE A 35 15.73 -15.15 6.02
C PHE A 35 14.32 -15.70 5.75
N PHE A 36 13.55 -15.05 4.87
CA PHE A 36 12.23 -15.54 4.45
C PHE A 36 12.30 -16.94 3.84
N LYS A 37 13.30 -17.22 3.00
CA LYS A 37 13.44 -18.51 2.31
C LYS A 37 13.97 -19.64 3.19
N THR A 38 14.87 -19.34 4.13
CA THR A 38 15.67 -20.37 4.82
C THR A 38 15.54 -20.35 6.34
N GLY A 39 14.88 -19.34 6.92
CA GLY A 39 14.81 -19.13 8.37
C GLY A 39 16.12 -18.68 9.01
N LYS A 40 17.18 -18.49 8.23
CA LYS A 40 18.49 -18.04 8.71
C LYS A 40 19.13 -17.04 7.74
N ILE A 41 20.04 -16.23 8.27
CA ILE A 41 20.88 -15.35 7.45
C ILE A 41 22.26 -15.99 7.40
N ASP A 42 22.56 -16.58 6.25
CA ASP A 42 23.80 -17.31 5.98
C ASP A 42 24.74 -16.43 5.12
N PRO A 43 25.89 -15.97 5.66
CA PRO A 43 26.79 -15.07 4.95
C PRO A 43 27.29 -15.63 3.61
N GLU A 44 27.59 -16.93 3.54
CA GLU A 44 28.09 -17.56 2.32
C GLU A 44 27.05 -17.52 1.20
N LEU A 45 25.76 -17.67 1.55
CA LEU A 45 24.67 -17.57 0.58
C LEU A 45 24.41 -16.13 0.12
N LEU A 46 24.69 -15.14 0.97
CA LEU A 46 24.57 -13.72 0.60
C LEU A 46 25.65 -13.34 -0.43
N GLU A 47 26.88 -13.82 -0.27
CA GLU A 47 28.00 -13.50 -1.18
C GLU A 47 27.80 -14.02 -2.61
N ILE A 48 27.10 -15.15 -2.76
CA ILE A 48 26.86 -15.77 -4.08
C ILE A 48 25.63 -15.13 -4.78
N LYS A 49 24.84 -14.32 -4.07
CA LYS A 49 23.65 -13.69 -4.61
C LYS A 49 24.01 -12.57 -5.58
N SER A 50 23.49 -12.66 -6.80
CA SER A 50 23.86 -11.76 -7.90
C SER A 50 22.81 -10.71 -8.25
N SER A 51 21.60 -10.79 -7.68
CA SER A 51 20.48 -9.92 -8.04
C SER A 51 19.77 -9.32 -6.83
N ILE A 52 19.53 -8.02 -6.89
CA ILE A 52 18.75 -7.29 -5.88
C ILE A 52 17.28 -7.68 -6.00
N PRO A 53 16.62 -8.07 -4.90
CA PRO A 53 15.21 -8.40 -4.87
C PRO A 53 14.35 -7.27 -5.44
N SER A 54 13.30 -7.63 -6.16
CA SER A 54 12.31 -6.65 -6.57
C SER A 54 11.41 -6.31 -5.39
N TYR A 55 11.23 -5.01 -5.11
CA TYR A 55 10.30 -4.52 -4.09
C TYR A 55 8.88 -5.06 -4.31
N ALA A 56 8.50 -5.32 -5.55
CA ALA A 56 7.18 -5.80 -5.93
C ALA A 56 6.98 -7.32 -5.70
N THR A 57 8.05 -8.07 -5.46
CA THR A 57 8.01 -9.54 -5.35
C THR A 57 8.43 -10.08 -3.99
N LEU A 58 9.12 -9.27 -3.17
CA LEU A 58 9.46 -9.65 -1.79
C LEU A 58 8.19 -10.07 -1.05
N LYS A 59 8.23 -11.26 -0.47
CA LYS A 59 7.10 -11.90 0.21
C LYS A 59 7.10 -11.57 1.69
N SER A 60 5.92 -11.62 2.29
CA SER A 60 5.65 -11.50 3.71
C SER A 60 5.35 -12.88 4.30
N PHE A 61 5.75 -13.13 5.55
CA PHE A 61 5.37 -14.32 6.31
C PHE A 61 3.88 -14.35 6.65
N ASN A 62 3.23 -13.18 6.67
CA ASN A 62 1.78 -13.04 6.77
C ASN A 62 1.15 -13.11 5.37
N GLU A 63 0.41 -14.20 5.10
CA GLU A 63 -0.28 -14.41 3.83
C GLU A 63 -1.43 -13.42 3.60
N LYS A 64 -2.02 -12.94 4.69
CA LYS A 64 -3.12 -11.95 4.72
C LYS A 64 -2.59 -10.61 5.26
N LYS A 65 -1.39 -10.17 4.85
CA LYS A 65 -0.79 -8.92 5.35
C LYS A 65 -1.55 -7.68 4.90
N PHE A 66 -1.89 -7.64 3.62
CA PHE A 66 -2.61 -6.54 3.01
C PHE A 66 -3.87 -7.03 2.33
N ILE A 67 -4.83 -6.11 2.19
CA ILE A 67 -5.93 -6.25 1.23
C ILE A 67 -5.90 -5.10 0.23
N LYS A 68 -6.50 -5.35 -0.93
CA LYS A 68 -6.79 -4.35 -1.95
C LYS A 68 -8.15 -4.64 -2.59
N LEU A 69 -8.72 -3.64 -3.27
CA LEU A 69 -9.95 -3.83 -4.01
C LEU A 69 -9.73 -4.84 -5.14
N ASN A 70 -10.65 -5.80 -5.28
CA ASN A 70 -10.65 -6.72 -6.40
C ASN A 70 -11.21 -6.01 -7.64
N ASN A 71 -10.33 -5.67 -8.59
CA ASN A 71 -10.63 -4.84 -9.76
C ASN A 71 -11.30 -5.63 -10.91
N THR A 72 -12.39 -6.34 -10.62
CA THR A 72 -13.29 -6.81 -11.69
C THR A 72 -14.05 -5.62 -12.29
N SER A 73 -14.52 -5.74 -13.53
CA SER A 73 -15.32 -4.68 -14.18
C SER A 73 -16.55 -4.29 -13.34
N ASN A 74 -17.23 -5.29 -12.76
CA ASN A 74 -18.38 -5.09 -11.89
C ASN A 74 -18.00 -4.34 -10.62
N ASN A 75 -16.96 -4.78 -9.90
CA ASN A 75 -16.53 -4.12 -8.67
C ASN A 75 -16.05 -2.69 -8.92
N SER A 76 -15.30 -2.47 -10.00
CA SER A 76 -14.85 -1.14 -10.40
C SER A 76 -16.02 -0.19 -10.63
N ALA A 77 -17.08 -0.64 -11.30
CA ALA A 77 -18.31 0.14 -11.49
C ALA A 77 -19.03 0.43 -10.16
N LEU A 78 -19.15 -0.54 -9.25
CA LEU A 78 -19.77 -0.36 -7.93
C LEU A 78 -19.00 0.66 -7.08
N PHE A 79 -17.68 0.52 -6.98
CA PHE A 79 -16.83 1.40 -6.18
C PHE A 79 -16.74 2.79 -6.79
N SER A 80 -16.69 2.90 -8.13
CA SER A 80 -16.79 4.19 -8.81
C SER A 80 -18.12 4.87 -8.51
N ALA A 81 -19.23 4.13 -8.56
CA ALA A 81 -20.55 4.69 -8.28
C ALA A 81 -20.65 5.24 -6.85
N LEU A 82 -20.07 4.53 -5.87
CA LEU A 82 -20.07 4.92 -4.45
C LEU A 82 -19.08 6.05 -4.12
N PHE A 83 -17.84 5.96 -4.61
CA PHE A 83 -16.72 6.71 -4.07
C PHE A 83 -16.09 7.72 -5.04
N SER A 84 -16.34 7.61 -6.34
CA SER A 84 -15.81 8.58 -7.32
C SER A 84 -16.62 9.87 -7.30
N ASP A 85 -15.94 11.01 -7.32
CA ASP A 85 -16.60 12.31 -7.49
C ASP A 85 -17.07 12.54 -8.95
N GLN A 86 -16.55 11.75 -9.90
CA GLN A 86 -16.99 11.72 -11.30
C GLN A 86 -18.16 10.75 -11.56
N SER A 87 -18.70 10.11 -10.52
CA SER A 87 -19.89 9.27 -10.63
C SER A 87 -21.12 10.10 -11.00
N PRO A 88 -22.07 9.56 -11.80
CA PRO A 88 -23.37 10.19 -11.96
C PRO A 88 -24.09 10.41 -10.62
N LEU A 89 -23.88 9.53 -9.64
CA LEU A 89 -24.48 9.64 -8.29
C LEU A 89 -23.87 10.76 -7.44
N SER A 90 -22.82 11.44 -7.92
CA SER A 90 -22.23 12.59 -7.24
C SER A 90 -23.02 13.88 -7.46
N PHE A 91 -23.87 13.91 -8.49
CA PHE A 91 -24.70 15.06 -8.82
C PHE A 91 -26.12 14.86 -8.33
N ILE A 92 -26.65 15.86 -7.61
CA ILE A 92 -28.05 15.94 -7.20
C ILE A 92 -28.52 17.31 -7.66
N SER A 93 -29.52 17.35 -8.55
CA SER A 93 -29.96 18.59 -9.20
C SER A 93 -30.44 19.67 -8.22
N SER A 94 -30.95 19.26 -7.06
CA SER A 94 -31.41 20.15 -5.99
C SER A 94 -30.31 20.68 -5.08
N LYS A 95 -29.07 20.17 -5.19
CA LYS A 95 -27.92 20.58 -4.36
C LYS A 95 -26.84 21.25 -5.20
N ILE A 96 -26.31 22.37 -4.71
CA ILE A 96 -25.30 23.19 -5.41
C ILE A 96 -23.90 22.56 -5.34
N GLU A 97 -23.61 21.76 -4.31
CA GLU A 97 -22.28 21.17 -4.10
C GLU A 97 -22.13 19.76 -4.71
N HIS A 98 -21.10 19.61 -5.54
CA HIS A 98 -20.64 18.30 -6.01
C HIS A 98 -19.92 17.56 -4.89
N LYS A 99 -20.41 16.36 -4.55
CA LYS A 99 -19.80 15.46 -3.57
C LYS A 99 -19.94 14.03 -4.06
N THR A 100 -19.05 13.14 -3.63
CA THR A 100 -19.18 11.68 -3.87
C THR A 100 -20.50 11.16 -3.31
N PHE A 101 -21.11 10.16 -3.93
CA PHE A 101 -22.33 9.52 -3.41
C PHE A 101 -22.21 9.04 -1.96
N PHE A 102 -21.04 8.51 -1.57
CA PHE A 102 -20.73 8.15 -0.18
C PHE A 102 -20.96 9.32 0.82
N LYS A 103 -20.58 10.54 0.45
CA LYS A 103 -20.80 11.74 1.27
C LYS A 103 -22.27 12.14 1.30
N HIS A 104 -22.97 12.08 0.16
CA HIS A 104 -24.41 12.34 0.09
C HIS A 104 -25.19 11.43 1.03
N ILE A 105 -24.88 10.13 1.07
CA ILE A 105 -25.49 9.18 2.01
C ILE A 105 -25.20 9.57 3.47
N LYS A 106 -23.96 9.92 3.81
CA LYS A 106 -23.60 10.35 5.18
C LYS A 106 -24.30 11.62 5.63
N GLU A 107 -24.58 12.54 4.71
CA GLU A 107 -25.30 13.78 4.99
C GLU A 107 -26.83 13.62 5.00
N GLY A 108 -27.33 12.44 4.60
CA GLY A 108 -28.74 12.19 4.39
C GLY A 108 -29.16 12.59 2.97
N VAL A 109 -29.60 11.59 2.21
CA VAL A 109 -30.14 11.77 0.87
C VAL A 109 -31.31 10.82 0.65
N LYS A 110 -32.33 11.28 -0.07
CA LYS A 110 -33.47 10.47 -0.43
C LYS A 110 -33.32 9.90 -1.83
N ILE A 111 -33.97 8.76 -2.09
CA ILE A 111 -34.01 8.20 -3.45
C ILE A 111 -34.70 9.15 -4.45
N SER A 112 -35.65 9.97 -3.97
CA SER A 112 -36.35 10.99 -4.76
C SER A 112 -35.46 12.17 -5.18
N ASP A 113 -34.27 12.31 -4.60
CA ASP A 113 -33.32 13.35 -4.97
C ASP A 113 -32.56 13.00 -6.27
N PHE A 114 -32.75 11.80 -6.81
CA PHE A 114 -32.04 11.28 -7.98
C PHE A 114 -32.98 11.05 -9.16
N ASP A 115 -32.46 11.29 -10.36
CA ASP A 115 -33.16 11.06 -11.63
C ASP A 115 -33.27 9.55 -11.94
N GLU A 116 -34.22 9.15 -12.81
CA GLU A 116 -34.47 7.74 -13.16
C GLU A 116 -33.22 6.97 -13.60
N TYR A 117 -32.32 7.61 -14.35
CA TYR A 117 -31.09 6.97 -14.81
C TYR A 117 -30.09 6.72 -13.67
N GLN A 118 -30.08 7.56 -12.64
CA GLN A 118 -29.28 7.40 -11.42
C GLN A 118 -29.88 6.32 -10.52
N ILE A 119 -31.21 6.28 -10.41
CA ILE A 119 -31.94 5.26 -9.63
C ILE A 119 -31.56 3.84 -10.09
N LYS A 120 -31.35 3.60 -11.38
CA LYS A 120 -30.87 2.30 -11.89
C LYS A 120 -29.54 1.88 -11.27
N GLN A 121 -28.59 2.81 -11.07
CA GLN A 121 -27.32 2.52 -10.40
C GLN A 121 -27.50 2.28 -8.91
N ILE A 122 -28.39 3.04 -8.26
CA ILE A 122 -28.74 2.86 -6.84
C ILE A 122 -29.36 1.46 -6.63
N SER A 123 -30.24 1.01 -7.51
CA SER A 123 -30.84 -0.33 -7.43
C SER A 123 -29.79 -1.44 -7.45
N ILE A 124 -28.76 -1.33 -8.30
CA ILE A 124 -27.65 -2.30 -8.33
C ILE A 124 -26.91 -2.33 -6.98
N LEU A 125 -26.69 -1.18 -6.35
CA LEU A 125 -26.03 -1.09 -5.04
C LEU A 125 -26.90 -1.71 -3.93
N ILE A 126 -28.23 -1.57 -4.01
CA ILE A 126 -29.19 -2.23 -3.12
C ILE A 126 -29.17 -3.74 -3.32
N GLU A 127 -29.21 -4.22 -4.56
CA GLU A 127 -29.14 -5.65 -4.91
C GLU A 127 -27.85 -6.31 -4.40
N LYS A 128 -26.74 -5.56 -4.39
CA LYS A 128 -25.45 -5.98 -3.82
C LYS A 128 -25.36 -5.83 -2.29
N ASN A 129 -26.45 -5.38 -1.66
CA ASN A 129 -26.57 -5.18 -0.22
C ASN A 129 -25.48 -4.24 0.35
N LEU A 130 -25.04 -3.25 -0.44
CA LEU A 130 -24.08 -2.22 0.01
C LEU A 130 -24.81 -1.04 0.65
N ILE A 131 -26.02 -0.75 0.16
CA ILE A 131 -26.93 0.27 0.66
C ILE A 131 -28.33 -0.32 0.79
N LYS A 132 -29.19 0.36 1.54
CA LYS A 132 -30.59 0.03 1.74
C LYS A 132 -31.44 1.31 1.76
N LEU A 133 -32.75 1.14 1.62
CA LEU A 133 -33.72 2.22 1.80
C LEU A 133 -34.41 2.09 3.16
N SER A 134 -34.54 3.22 3.85
CA SER A 134 -35.23 3.36 5.14
C SER A 134 -36.11 4.60 5.07
N ASN A 135 -37.42 4.43 4.83
CA ASN A 135 -38.37 5.54 4.65
C ASN A 135 -37.89 6.58 3.61
N ASP A 136 -37.59 6.10 2.40
CA ASP A 136 -37.00 6.84 1.27
C ASP A 136 -35.57 7.38 1.47
N LEU A 137 -35.01 7.34 2.68
CA LEU A 137 -33.60 7.67 2.91
C LEU A 137 -32.69 6.52 2.48
N ILE A 138 -31.62 6.86 1.78
CA ILE A 138 -30.57 5.91 1.42
C ILE A 138 -29.60 5.81 2.60
N GLU A 139 -29.34 4.59 3.05
CA GLU A 139 -28.41 4.29 4.15
C GLU A 139 -27.43 3.19 3.75
N PHE A 140 -26.24 3.15 4.36
CA PHE A 140 -25.35 2.00 4.23
C PHE A 140 -25.91 0.80 4.99
N THR A 141 -25.87 -0.38 4.38
CA THR A 141 -26.27 -1.62 5.07
C THR A 141 -25.32 -1.93 6.23
N ASN A 142 -24.01 -1.82 5.98
CA ASN A 142 -22.96 -1.95 6.99
C ASN A 142 -21.94 -0.83 6.80
N PHE A 143 -21.98 0.17 7.68
CA PHE A 143 -21.07 1.32 7.57
C PHE A 143 -19.59 0.94 7.73
N GLN A 144 -19.26 -0.05 8.57
CA GLN A 144 -17.88 -0.45 8.80
C GLN A 144 -17.27 -1.10 7.54
N GLU A 145 -18.02 -1.99 6.88
CA GLU A 145 -17.63 -2.57 5.59
C GLU A 145 -17.37 -1.49 4.53
N ILE A 146 -18.33 -0.58 4.36
CA ILE A 146 -18.22 0.50 3.36
C ILE A 146 -17.05 1.43 3.70
N ASN A 147 -16.79 1.69 4.98
CA ASN A 147 -15.65 2.51 5.37
C ASN A 147 -14.32 1.85 5.02
N ILE A 148 -14.18 0.54 5.19
CA ILE A 148 -12.97 -0.20 4.76
C ILE A 148 -12.80 -0.11 3.24
N LEU A 149 -13.88 -0.33 2.48
CA LEU A 149 -13.87 -0.19 1.02
C LEU A 149 -13.51 1.23 0.58
N TYR A 150 -14.00 2.25 1.29
CA TYR A 150 -13.70 3.66 1.02
C TYR A 150 -12.24 4.01 1.33
N GLU A 151 -11.69 3.52 2.45
CA GLU A 151 -10.27 3.68 2.76
C GLU A 151 -9.41 3.02 1.68
N LEU A 152 -9.76 1.80 1.27
CA LEU A 152 -9.10 1.10 0.17
C LEU A 152 -9.18 1.84 -1.17
N TRP A 153 -10.30 2.46 -1.48
CA TRP A 153 -10.46 3.28 -2.68
C TRP A 153 -9.48 4.47 -2.68
N LYS A 154 -9.30 5.13 -1.52
CA LYS A 154 -8.38 6.27 -1.38
C LYS A 154 -6.91 5.86 -1.33
N SER A 155 -6.60 4.81 -0.57
CA SER A 155 -5.21 4.42 -0.24
C SER A 155 -4.68 3.29 -1.09
N GLY A 156 -5.50 2.66 -1.93
CA GLY A 156 -5.17 1.50 -2.79
C GLY A 156 -4.92 0.18 -2.05
N THR A 157 -4.42 0.23 -0.81
CA THR A 157 -4.08 -0.93 0.01
C THR A 157 -4.37 -0.67 1.49
N TYR A 158 -4.68 -1.72 2.24
CA TYR A 158 -4.95 -1.64 3.68
C TYR A 158 -4.15 -2.72 4.42
N CYS A 159 -3.32 -2.30 5.39
CA CYS A 159 -2.50 -3.21 6.20
C CYS A 159 -3.34 -3.82 7.33
N LEU A 160 -3.36 -5.14 7.43
CA LEU A 160 -4.12 -5.89 8.41
C LEU A 160 -3.34 -6.24 9.67
N TYR A 161 -2.01 -6.12 9.64
CA TYR A 161 -1.14 -6.55 10.73
C TYR A 161 -1.49 -5.89 12.09
N TYR A 162 -1.93 -4.64 12.08
CA TYR A 162 -2.27 -3.88 13.29
C TYR A 162 -3.78 -3.79 13.57
N LYS A 163 -4.60 -4.68 12.99
CA LYS A 163 -6.06 -4.62 13.09
C LYS A 163 -6.61 -5.59 14.11
N ASP A 164 -7.73 -5.21 14.74
CA ASP A 164 -8.44 -6.03 15.71
C ASP A 164 -9.26 -7.15 15.03
N GLU A 165 -9.68 -8.13 15.83
CA GLU A 165 -10.45 -9.29 15.32
C GLU A 165 -11.76 -8.89 14.65
N LEU A 166 -12.43 -7.84 15.13
CA LEU A 166 -13.66 -7.33 14.52
C LEU A 166 -13.41 -6.87 13.08
N THR A 167 -12.37 -6.06 12.87
CA THR A 167 -11.96 -5.61 11.54
C THR A 167 -11.56 -6.78 10.65
N LEU A 168 -10.79 -7.73 11.19
CA LEU A 168 -10.35 -8.92 10.44
C LEU A 168 -11.54 -9.77 9.96
N ASN A 169 -12.56 -9.96 10.80
CA ASN A 169 -13.78 -10.69 10.42
C ASN A 169 -14.56 -9.98 9.31
N ILE A 170 -14.66 -8.65 9.38
CA ILE A 170 -15.31 -7.85 8.31
C ILE A 170 -14.54 -8.01 7.00
N VAL A 171 -13.22 -7.93 7.05
CA VAL A 171 -12.36 -8.09 5.88
C VAL A 171 -12.48 -9.49 5.27
N GLU A 172 -12.54 -10.54 6.10
CA GLU A 172 -12.75 -11.90 5.62
C GLU A 172 -14.04 -12.00 4.81
N ASN A 173 -15.15 -11.43 5.32
CA ASN A 173 -16.42 -11.42 4.60
C ASN A 173 -16.34 -10.63 3.27
N LEU A 174 -15.64 -9.49 3.24
CA LEU A 174 -15.42 -8.71 2.02
C LEU A 174 -14.61 -9.50 0.98
N CYS A 175 -13.63 -10.28 1.42
CA CYS A 175 -12.84 -11.17 0.56
C CYS A 175 -13.67 -12.36 0.05
N GLU A 176 -14.46 -13.01 0.91
CA GLU A 176 -15.37 -14.11 0.53
C GLU A 176 -16.42 -13.66 -0.51
N ARG A 177 -16.93 -12.44 -0.38
CA ARG A 177 -17.86 -11.82 -1.35
C ARG A 177 -17.16 -11.35 -2.63
N GLY A 178 -15.83 -11.46 -2.70
CA GLY A 178 -15.04 -11.10 -3.87
C GLY A 178 -14.86 -9.60 -4.09
N TYR A 179 -15.09 -8.74 -3.08
CA TYR A 179 -14.84 -7.30 -3.17
C TYR A 179 -13.38 -6.94 -2.94
N CYS A 180 -12.68 -7.74 -2.16
CA CYS A 180 -11.27 -7.53 -1.82
C CYS A 180 -10.45 -8.79 -2.11
N GLU A 181 -9.16 -8.59 -2.33
CA GLU A 181 -8.19 -9.67 -2.46
C GLU A 181 -7.00 -9.46 -1.52
N TYR A 182 -6.49 -10.56 -0.97
CA TYR A 182 -5.32 -10.56 -0.09
C TYR A 182 -4.02 -10.41 -0.88
N SER A 183 -3.02 -9.83 -0.23
CA SER A 183 -1.65 -9.76 -0.72
C SER A 183 -0.66 -10.10 0.38
N ASN A 184 0.28 -10.99 0.05
CA ASN A 184 1.34 -11.48 0.91
C ASN A 184 2.72 -10.90 0.55
N LYS A 185 2.77 -9.66 0.09
CA LYS A 185 4.03 -8.97 -0.22
C LYS A 185 4.59 -8.26 1.01
N LEU A 186 5.90 -8.10 1.10
CA LEU A 186 6.55 -7.31 2.15
C LEU A 186 6.07 -5.86 2.11
N PHE A 187 6.08 -5.28 0.91
CA PHE A 187 5.61 -3.93 0.60
C PHE A 187 4.28 -4.00 -0.14
N SER A 188 3.39 -3.05 0.14
CA SER A 188 2.16 -2.87 -0.64
C SER A 188 2.48 -2.49 -2.09
N ASP A 189 1.53 -2.66 -3.01
CA ASP A 189 1.75 -2.32 -4.43
C ASP A 189 2.11 -0.83 -4.62
N LEU A 190 1.57 0.07 -3.79
CA LEU A 190 1.90 1.50 -3.81
C LEU A 190 3.25 1.79 -3.14
N GLU A 191 3.58 1.09 -2.06
CA GLU A 191 4.89 1.22 -1.42
C GLU A 191 6.00 0.76 -2.35
N ALA A 192 5.84 -0.41 -2.99
CA ALA A 192 6.77 -0.89 -4.01
C ALA A 192 6.88 0.09 -5.19
N SER A 193 5.77 0.72 -5.58
CA SER A 193 5.76 1.77 -6.60
C SER A 193 6.55 3.01 -6.18
N TYR A 194 6.35 3.47 -4.94
CA TYR A 194 7.09 4.58 -4.37
C TYR A 194 8.60 4.27 -4.31
N LEU A 195 8.98 3.09 -3.82
CA LEU A 195 10.39 2.66 -3.78
C LEU A 195 11.01 2.61 -5.18
N SER A 196 10.33 2.03 -6.17
CA SER A 196 10.81 2.05 -7.55
C SER A 196 10.91 3.48 -8.10
N TYR A 197 9.97 4.37 -7.80
CA TYR A 197 10.01 5.76 -8.26
C TYR A 197 11.21 6.53 -7.66
N ILE A 198 11.49 6.34 -6.37
CA ILE A 198 12.57 7.06 -5.69
C ILE A 198 13.94 6.46 -6.03
N LEU A 199 14.07 5.14 -6.02
CA LEU A 199 15.38 4.48 -6.05
C LEU A 199 15.82 4.11 -7.46
N ASP A 200 14.94 3.59 -8.31
CA ASP A 200 15.33 2.99 -9.58
C ASP A 200 14.53 3.50 -10.79
N ASP A 201 14.79 2.91 -11.96
CA ASP A 201 14.12 3.15 -13.23
C ASP A 201 13.44 1.90 -13.79
N LYS A 202 13.27 0.86 -12.97
CA LYS A 202 12.71 -0.41 -13.43
C LYS A 202 11.25 -0.24 -13.83
N LYS A 203 10.51 0.62 -13.14
CA LYS A 203 9.07 0.83 -13.33
C LYS A 203 8.70 2.17 -13.95
N TYR A 204 9.39 3.26 -13.58
CA TYR A 204 9.03 4.62 -13.97
C TYR A 204 10.17 5.32 -14.71
N GLY A 205 9.94 5.69 -15.97
CA GLY A 205 10.93 6.45 -16.76
C GLY A 205 11.22 7.85 -16.20
N ASN A 206 10.28 8.43 -15.47
CA ASN A 206 10.36 9.74 -14.82
C ASN A 206 10.66 9.67 -13.31
N GLY A 207 11.15 8.54 -12.80
CA GLY A 207 11.55 8.38 -11.39
C GLY A 207 12.71 9.30 -10.99
N LEU A 208 12.83 9.59 -9.68
CA LEU A 208 13.97 10.31 -9.14
C LEU A 208 15.28 9.52 -9.30
N ARG A 209 15.21 8.19 -9.26
CA ARG A 209 16.33 7.27 -9.53
C ARG A 209 17.55 7.56 -8.64
N ILE A 210 17.33 7.95 -7.38
CA ILE A 210 18.38 8.42 -6.47
C ILE A 210 19.47 7.35 -6.34
N ARG A 211 19.08 6.10 -6.04
CA ARG A 211 20.00 4.96 -5.94
C ARG A 211 20.82 4.82 -7.24
N ASN A 212 20.16 4.70 -8.39
CA ASN A 212 20.85 4.52 -9.67
C ASN A 212 21.80 5.68 -10.00
N LYS A 213 21.44 6.92 -9.66
CA LYS A 213 22.28 8.09 -9.94
C LYS A 213 23.53 8.13 -9.06
N PHE A 214 23.45 7.74 -7.78
CA PHE A 214 24.65 7.56 -6.94
C PHE A 214 25.50 6.38 -7.42
N SER A 215 24.90 5.22 -7.69
CA SER A 215 25.63 4.02 -8.13
C SER A 215 26.36 4.22 -9.46
N HIS A 216 25.79 4.99 -10.38
CA HIS A 216 26.41 5.29 -11.68
C HIS A 216 27.20 6.61 -11.70
N GLY A 217 27.46 7.22 -10.54
CA GLY A 217 28.24 8.47 -10.45
C GLY A 217 27.61 9.69 -11.11
N LYS A 218 26.32 9.65 -11.47
CA LYS A 218 25.58 10.74 -12.14
C LYS A 218 25.24 11.90 -11.21
N TYR A 219 25.63 11.82 -9.94
CA TYR A 219 25.50 12.90 -8.97
C TYR A 219 26.83 13.53 -8.58
N SER A 220 27.96 13.16 -9.17
CA SER A 220 29.27 13.71 -8.79
C SER A 220 29.40 15.24 -8.94
N TYR A 221 28.57 15.88 -9.77
CA TYR A 221 28.57 17.33 -10.01
C TYR A 221 27.60 18.12 -9.11
N LYS A 222 26.83 17.43 -8.27
CA LYS A 222 25.78 18.06 -7.43
C LYS A 222 26.39 18.79 -6.24
N SER A 223 25.65 19.74 -5.69
CA SER A 223 26.11 20.42 -4.47
C SER A 223 26.01 19.51 -3.25
N GLU A 224 26.78 19.81 -2.22
CA GLU A 224 26.74 19.07 -0.96
C GLU A 224 25.36 19.17 -0.28
N GLU A 225 24.65 20.28 -0.44
CA GLU A 225 23.27 20.45 0.03
C GLU A 225 22.29 19.51 -0.70
N GLU A 226 22.44 19.38 -2.03
CA GLU A 226 21.65 18.41 -2.79
C GLU A 226 21.98 16.97 -2.38
N HIS A 227 23.26 16.68 -2.11
CA HIS A 227 23.67 15.37 -1.58
C HIS A 227 23.08 15.09 -0.21
N GLN A 228 23.06 16.07 0.69
CA GLN A 228 22.43 15.96 1.99
C GLN A 228 20.94 15.62 1.86
N LYS A 229 20.21 16.35 1.02
CA LYS A 229 18.78 16.07 0.78
C LYS A 229 18.56 14.64 0.28
N ASN A 230 19.35 14.21 -0.70
CA ASN A 230 19.24 12.85 -1.23
C ASN A 230 19.62 11.78 -0.19
N TYR A 231 20.65 12.01 0.63
CA TYR A 231 21.04 11.10 1.70
C TYR A 231 19.94 10.97 2.76
N LEU A 232 19.29 12.07 3.13
CA LEU A 232 18.16 12.05 4.06
C LEU A 232 16.97 11.27 3.49
N GLU A 233 16.67 11.40 2.20
CA GLU A 233 15.65 10.58 1.52
C GLU A 233 15.98 9.08 1.60
N LEU A 234 17.23 8.70 1.32
CA LEU A 234 17.69 7.31 1.43
C LEU A 234 17.59 6.79 2.86
N LEU A 235 17.96 7.61 3.85
CA LEU A 235 17.88 7.25 5.27
C LEU A 235 16.43 7.03 5.72
N GLN A 236 15.48 7.86 5.27
CA GLN A 236 14.05 7.65 5.53
C GLN A 236 13.57 6.31 4.98
N ILE A 237 14.04 5.92 3.79
CA ILE A 237 13.71 4.63 3.19
C ILE A 237 14.32 3.46 4.00
N VAL A 238 15.56 3.60 4.51
CA VAL A 238 16.14 2.59 5.41
C VAL A 238 15.28 2.40 6.66
N VAL A 239 14.84 3.49 7.30
CA VAL A 239 13.95 3.42 8.45
C VAL A 239 12.64 2.72 8.08
N PHE A 240 12.07 3.04 6.91
CA PHE A 240 10.88 2.36 6.39
C PHE A 240 11.10 0.85 6.16
N TYR A 241 12.26 0.43 5.64
CA TYR A 241 12.61 -0.98 5.51
C TYR A 241 12.65 -1.68 6.87
N VAL A 242 13.31 -1.06 7.86
CA VAL A 242 13.43 -1.61 9.20
C VAL A 242 12.05 -1.81 9.84
N ILE A 243 11.15 -0.83 9.75
CA ILE A 243 9.78 -0.95 10.26
C ILE A 243 9.07 -2.13 9.59
N ARG A 244 9.09 -2.18 8.25
CA ARG A 244 8.41 -3.22 7.48
C ARG A 244 8.96 -4.62 7.75
N ILE A 245 10.26 -4.77 7.94
CA ILE A 245 10.92 -6.04 8.28
C ILE A 245 10.64 -6.41 9.73
N ASN A 246 10.60 -5.46 10.66
CA ASN A 246 10.31 -5.76 12.06
C ASN A 246 8.91 -6.37 12.24
N ASP A 247 7.90 -5.82 11.56
CA ASP A 247 6.54 -6.40 11.51
C ASP A 247 6.57 -7.90 11.13
N GLU A 248 7.41 -8.24 10.16
CA GLU A 248 7.57 -9.60 9.65
C GLU A 248 8.23 -10.53 10.66
N LEU A 249 9.27 -10.06 11.35
CA LEU A 249 9.97 -10.84 12.36
C LEU A 249 9.10 -11.09 13.58
N GLU A 250 8.33 -10.09 14.00
CA GLU A 250 7.35 -10.23 15.08
C GLU A 250 6.25 -11.23 14.72
N PHE A 251 5.69 -11.13 13.51
CA PHE A 251 4.71 -12.10 13.00
C PHE A 251 5.27 -13.52 12.91
N TYR A 252 6.51 -13.67 12.42
CA TYR A 252 7.18 -14.96 12.32
C TYR A 252 7.39 -15.59 13.71
N LYS A 253 7.83 -14.78 14.69
CA LYS A 253 8.02 -15.22 16.07
C LYS A 253 6.71 -15.64 16.73
N SER A 254 5.61 -14.92 16.51
CA SER A 254 4.31 -15.28 17.08
C SER A 254 3.78 -16.59 16.52
N LYS A 255 4.01 -16.88 15.23
CA LYS A 255 3.70 -18.19 14.65
C LYS A 255 4.49 -19.34 15.28
N LEU A 256 5.79 -19.15 15.53
CA LEU A 256 6.62 -20.18 16.17
C LEU A 256 6.22 -20.47 17.62
N ALA A 257 5.70 -19.47 18.35
CA ALA A 257 5.25 -19.65 19.72
C ALA A 257 3.92 -20.43 19.85
N ASN A 258 3.19 -20.58 18.73
CA ASN A 258 1.90 -21.27 18.66
C ASN A 258 2.02 -22.70 18.08
N ILE A 259 3.24 -23.21 17.91
CA ILE A 259 3.58 -24.58 17.48
C ILE A 259 4.23 -25.30 18.65
#